data_AF-A0A3C1MWX0-F1
#
_entry.id   AF-A0A3C1MWX0-F1
#
_cell.length_a   1.000
_cell.length_b   1.000
_cell.length_c   1.000
_cell.angle_alpha   90.00
_cell.angle_beta   90.00
_cell.angle_gamma   90.00
#
_symmetry.space_group_name_H-M   'P 1'
#
loop_
_entity.id
_entity.type
_entity.pdbx_description
1 polymer ?
#
loop_
_entity_poly.entity_id
_entity_poly.type
_entity_poly.pdbx_seq_one_letter_code
_entity_poly.pdbx_strand_id
1 'polypeptide(L)'
;MPGFSCRVCLEVEITESVLQQGLAAFACLNRIEALGCAIVLDDFGAGYASLSSIKHLPLVRLKIDREFVHDVEHNPCSVAIIETILTLATKLGMDVVAEGVETEAQLQRLKTLGCRIFQGYLFGRPTDPAALLPALRVPVS
;
A
#
# COMPACT_ATOMS: atom_id res chain seq x y z
N MET A 1 4.64 30.94 -3.53
CA MET A 1 3.86 29.87 -2.87
C MET A 1 3.60 28.78 -3.90
N PRO A 2 4.33 27.66 -3.93
CA PRO A 2 3.91 26.56 -4.77
C PRO A 2 2.69 25.92 -4.11
N GLY A 3 1.53 26.11 -4.72
CA GLY A 3 0.31 25.42 -4.30
C GLY A 3 0.50 23.90 -4.35
N PHE A 4 -0.27 23.19 -3.52
CA PHE A 4 -0.35 21.74 -3.50
C PHE A 4 -0.52 21.19 -4.93
N SER A 5 0.57 20.83 -5.60
CA SER A 5 0.55 20.06 -6.83
C SER A 5 0.53 18.59 -6.47
N CYS A 6 -0.53 18.16 -5.79
CA CYS A 6 -0.84 16.74 -5.69
C CYS A 6 -1.46 16.36 -7.04
N ARG A 7 -0.64 15.85 -7.96
CA ARG A 7 -1.11 15.50 -9.33
C ARG A 7 -2.05 14.29 -9.36
N VAL A 8 -2.17 13.56 -8.25
CA VAL A 8 -3.02 12.37 -8.14
C VAL A 8 -3.98 12.55 -6.97
N CYS A 9 -5.27 12.63 -7.26
CA CYS A 9 -6.33 12.73 -6.24
C CYS A 9 -7.13 11.43 -6.09
N LEU A 10 -6.80 10.40 -6.87
CA LEU A 10 -7.49 9.11 -6.88
C LEU A 10 -6.49 7.95 -6.94
N GLU A 11 -6.55 7.08 -5.94
CA GLU A 11 -5.86 5.79 -5.92
C GLU A 11 -6.90 4.68 -6.19
N VAL A 12 -6.53 3.72 -7.05
CA VAL A 12 -7.34 2.55 -7.37
C VAL A 12 -6.59 1.32 -6.86
N GLU A 13 -7.13 0.72 -5.79
CA GLU A 13 -6.62 -0.52 -5.22
C GLU A 13 -7.19 -1.73 -5.99
N ILE A 14 -6.31 -2.66 -6.34
CA ILE A 14 -6.67 -3.93 -6.99
C ILE A 14 -6.11 -5.08 -6.18
N THR A 15 -6.86 -6.17 -6.03
CA THR A 15 -6.34 -7.38 -5.39
C THR A 15 -5.50 -8.20 -6.37
N GLU A 16 -4.65 -9.08 -5.85
CA GLU A 16 -3.82 -9.97 -6.69
C GLU A 16 -4.63 -10.85 -7.67
N SER A 17 -5.88 -11.18 -7.32
CA SER A 17 -6.77 -11.99 -8.16
C SER A 17 -7.04 -11.38 -9.55
N VAL A 18 -7.01 -10.04 -9.67
CA VAL A 18 -7.20 -9.33 -10.94
C VAL A 18 -6.11 -9.71 -11.95
N LEU A 19 -4.92 -10.07 -11.46
CA LEU A 19 -3.78 -10.45 -12.30
C LEU A 19 -4.01 -11.75 -13.07
N GLN A 20 -4.94 -12.60 -12.60
CA GLN A 20 -5.32 -13.83 -13.31
C GLN A 20 -6.01 -13.56 -14.65
N GLN A 21 -6.55 -12.35 -14.85
CA GLN A 21 -7.17 -11.94 -16.11
C GLN A 21 -6.15 -11.57 -17.21
N GLY A 22 -4.86 -11.54 -16.88
CA GLY A 22 -3.76 -11.35 -17.82
C GLY A 22 -3.84 -10.03 -18.61
N LEU A 23 -3.59 -10.11 -19.92
CA LEU A 23 -3.43 -8.94 -20.80
C LEU A 23 -4.63 -7.98 -20.79
N ALA A 24 -5.85 -8.50 -20.61
CA ALA A 24 -7.05 -7.67 -20.58
C ALA A 24 -7.07 -6.74 -19.35
N ALA A 25 -6.67 -7.25 -18.18
CA ALA A 25 -6.53 -6.43 -16.98
C ALA A 25 -5.42 -5.39 -17.17
N PHE A 26 -4.27 -5.77 -17.73
CA PHE A 26 -3.15 -4.84 -17.92
C PHE A 26 -3.52 -3.68 -18.83
N ALA A 27 -4.23 -3.95 -19.94
CA ALA A 27 -4.72 -2.91 -20.83
C ALA A 27 -5.71 -1.96 -20.14
N CYS A 28 -6.58 -2.49 -19.28
CA CYS A 28 -7.52 -1.68 -18.50
C CYS A 28 -6.79 -0.78 -17.49
N LEU A 29 -5.84 -1.33 -16.73
CA LEU A 29 -5.08 -0.60 -15.71
C LEU A 29 -4.22 0.51 -16.32
N ASN A 30 -3.60 0.28 -17.48
CA ASN A 30 -2.89 1.32 -18.22
C ASN A 30 -3.82 2.46 -18.67
N ARG A 31 -5.07 2.16 -19.04
CA ARG A 31 -6.04 3.21 -19.38
C ARG A 31 -6.46 4.02 -18.16
N ILE A 32 -6.57 3.39 -16.98
CA ILE A 32 -6.90 4.06 -15.73
C ILE A 32 -5.73 4.94 -15.27
N GLU A 33 -4.49 4.45 -15.36
CA GLU A 33 -3.30 5.24 -15.06
C GLU A 33 -3.18 6.45 -16.01
N ALA A 34 -3.46 6.27 -17.31
CA ALA A 34 -3.46 7.37 -18.27
C ALA A 34 -4.50 8.48 -17.98
N LEU A 35 -5.49 8.22 -17.11
CA LEU A 35 -6.41 9.23 -16.58
C LEU A 35 -5.83 10.02 -15.39
N GLY A 36 -4.61 9.72 -14.97
CA GLY A 36 -3.94 10.33 -13.82
C GLY A 36 -4.23 9.64 -12.48
N CYS A 37 -4.75 8.42 -12.50
CA CYS A 37 -5.00 7.63 -11.28
C CYS A 37 -3.75 6.84 -10.88
N ALA A 38 -3.49 6.73 -9.59
CA ALA A 38 -2.48 5.80 -9.08
C ALA A 38 -3.07 4.39 -8.97
N ILE A 39 -2.33 3.38 -9.42
CA ILE A 39 -2.73 1.97 -9.24
C ILE A 39 -1.92 1.38 -8.09
N VAL A 40 -2.61 0.74 -7.15
CA VAL A 40 -2.03 0.13 -5.96
C VAL A 40 -2.42 -1.35 -5.92
N LEU A 41 -1.46 -2.23 -5.66
CA LEU A 41 -1.73 -3.65 -5.48
C LEU A 41 -1.99 -3.94 -4.00
N ASP A 42 -3.17 -4.49 -3.72
CA ASP A 42 -3.69 -4.85 -2.42
C ASP A 42 -3.40 -6.32 -2.06
N ASP A 43 -3.34 -6.61 -0.77
CA ASP A 43 -3.09 -7.94 -0.20
C ASP A 43 -1.83 -8.65 -0.79
N PHE A 44 -0.73 -7.90 -1.00
CA PHE A 44 0.47 -8.49 -1.61
C PHE A 44 1.11 -9.53 -0.69
N GLY A 45 1.22 -10.76 -1.18
CA GLY A 45 1.70 -11.94 -0.46
C GLY A 45 0.66 -13.06 -0.31
N ALA A 46 -0.58 -12.85 -0.77
CA ALA A 46 -1.66 -13.85 -0.71
C ALA A 46 -1.51 -15.02 -1.73
N GLY A 47 -0.62 -14.88 -2.73
CA GLY A 47 -0.12 -16.01 -3.53
C GLY A 47 -0.60 -16.10 -4.99
N TYR A 48 -1.26 -15.07 -5.50
CA TYR A 48 -1.70 -14.98 -6.90
C TYR A 48 -0.80 -14.08 -7.76
N ALA A 49 -0.13 -13.10 -7.16
CA ALA A 49 0.81 -12.24 -7.85
C ALA A 49 2.18 -12.91 -8.02
N SER A 50 2.66 -12.96 -9.26
CA SER A 50 4.05 -13.33 -9.57
C SER A 50 4.90 -12.09 -9.80
N LEU A 51 6.22 -12.20 -9.57
CA LEU A 51 7.18 -11.14 -9.91
C LEU A 51 7.12 -10.76 -11.40
N SER A 52 6.79 -11.71 -12.29
CA SER A 52 6.63 -11.44 -13.71
C SER A 52 5.41 -10.56 -14.00
N SER A 53 4.29 -10.74 -13.28
CA SER A 53 3.09 -9.91 -13.46
C SER A 53 3.33 -8.47 -13.04
N ILE A 54 4.01 -8.25 -11.90
CA ILE A 54 4.27 -6.91 -11.34
C ILE A 54 5.06 -6.03 -12.32
N LYS A 55 6.01 -6.61 -13.06
CA LYS A 55 6.83 -5.89 -14.03
C LYS A 55 6.04 -5.16 -15.13
N HIS A 56 4.84 -5.66 -15.47
CA HIS A 56 4.05 -5.16 -16.59
C HIS A 56 2.93 -4.20 -16.18
N LEU A 57 2.78 -3.95 -14.89
CA LEU A 57 1.71 -3.15 -14.34
C LEU A 57 2.19 -1.73 -14.03
N PRO A 58 1.33 -0.71 -14.22
CA PRO A 58 1.64 0.66 -13.85
C PRO A 58 1.41 0.90 -12.34
N LEU A 59 2.00 0.05 -11.49
CA LEU A 59 1.85 0.15 -10.04
C LEU A 59 2.74 1.26 -9.48
N VAL A 60 2.20 2.06 -8.58
CA VAL A 60 2.97 3.05 -7.82
C VAL A 60 3.24 2.59 -6.39
N ARG A 61 2.46 1.60 -5.90
CA ARG A 61 2.52 1.15 -4.52
C ARG A 61 2.08 -0.30 -4.36
N LEU A 62 2.66 -0.97 -3.37
CA LEU A 62 2.23 -2.27 -2.86
C LEU A 62 1.68 -2.11 -1.44
N LYS A 63 0.63 -2.83 -1.10
CA LYS A 63 0.15 -2.96 0.28
C LYS A 63 0.49 -4.35 0.81
N ILE A 64 1.14 -4.40 1.97
CA ILE A 64 1.48 -5.65 2.66
C ILE A 64 0.25 -6.08 3.45
N ASP A 65 -0.18 -7.32 3.22
CA ASP A 65 -1.33 -7.90 3.92
C ASP A 65 -1.14 -7.87 5.45
N ARG A 66 -2.24 -7.60 6.15
CA ARG A 66 -2.30 -7.52 7.62
C ARG A 66 -1.81 -8.78 8.34
N GLU A 67 -1.88 -9.96 7.74
CA GLU A 67 -1.42 -11.22 8.31
C GLU A 67 0.08 -11.16 8.63
N PHE A 68 0.88 -10.61 7.71
CA PHE A 68 2.33 -10.43 7.93
C PHE A 68 2.61 -9.36 8.99
N VAL A 69 1.81 -8.28 8.99
CA VAL A 69 1.97 -7.16 9.93
C VAL A 69 1.62 -7.56 11.35
N HIS A 70 0.53 -8.34 11.52
CA HIS A 70 0.09 -8.84 12.82
C HIS A 70 1.22 -9.62 13.53
N ASP A 71 1.95 -10.43 12.78
CA ASP A 71 2.97 -11.34 13.30
C ASP A 71 4.40 -10.76 13.29
N VAL A 72 4.61 -9.52 12.86
CA VAL A 72 5.94 -8.92 12.62
C VAL A 72 6.84 -8.87 13.85
N GLU A 73 6.26 -8.88 15.05
CA GLU A 73 6.98 -8.82 16.32
C GLU A 73 7.61 -10.17 16.71
N HIS A 74 6.98 -11.28 16.32
CA HIS A 74 7.28 -12.60 16.88
C HIS A 74 7.62 -13.66 15.82
N ASN A 75 7.26 -13.42 14.55
CA ASN A 75 7.44 -14.39 13.47
C ASN A 75 8.59 -13.95 12.54
N PRO A 76 9.75 -14.64 12.58
CA PRO A 76 10.87 -14.31 11.70
C PRO A 76 10.55 -14.51 10.22
N CYS A 77 9.59 -15.38 9.88
CA CYS A 77 9.13 -15.57 8.50
C CYS A 77 8.42 -14.31 8.00
N SER A 78 7.49 -13.75 8.78
CA SER A 78 6.79 -12.51 8.45
C SER A 78 7.76 -11.35 8.26
N VAL A 79 8.78 -11.24 9.13
CA VAL A 79 9.86 -10.24 8.99
C VAL A 79 10.60 -10.41 7.66
N ALA A 80 11.04 -11.61 7.31
CA ALA A 80 11.79 -11.86 6.08
C ALA A 80 10.94 -11.57 4.82
N ILE A 81 9.64 -11.89 4.86
CA ILE A 81 8.70 -11.57 3.77
C ILE A 81 8.57 -10.05 3.62
N ILE A 82 8.34 -9.33 4.71
CA ILE A 82 8.23 -7.86 4.71
C ILE A 82 9.51 -7.22 4.16
N GLU A 83 10.70 -7.64 4.61
CA GLU A 83 11.99 -7.14 4.10
C GLU A 83 12.15 -7.38 2.59
N THR A 84 11.71 -8.55 2.13
CA THR A 84 11.75 -8.91 0.70
C THR A 84 10.84 -7.99 -0.11
N ILE A 85 9.62 -7.76 0.36
CA ILE A 85 8.64 -6.86 -0.30
C ILE A 85 9.17 -5.43 -0.33
N LEU A 86 9.69 -4.91 0.79
CA LEU A 86 10.28 -3.57 0.88
C LEU A 86 11.45 -3.40 -0.09
N THR A 87 12.33 -4.40 -0.17
CA THR A 87 13.46 -4.40 -1.08
C THR A 87 12.99 -4.41 -2.54
N LEU A 88 12.05 -5.28 -2.89
CA LEU A 88 11.47 -5.36 -4.24
C LEU A 88 10.86 -4.02 -4.65
N ALA A 89 9.97 -3.47 -3.84
CA ALA A 89 9.29 -2.21 -4.12
C ALA A 89 10.29 -1.07 -4.32
N THR A 90 11.29 -0.96 -3.44
CA THR A 90 12.36 0.04 -3.57
C THR A 90 13.11 -0.10 -4.91
N LYS A 91 13.42 -1.33 -5.34
CA LYS A 91 14.11 -1.57 -6.61
C LYS A 91 13.25 -1.29 -7.84
N LEU A 92 11.93 -1.39 -7.70
CA LEU A 92 10.98 -1.08 -8.77
C LEU A 92 10.48 0.37 -8.74
N GLY A 93 10.93 1.19 -7.78
CA GLY A 93 10.50 2.58 -7.64
C GLY A 93 9.07 2.71 -7.13
N MET A 94 8.59 1.75 -6.34
CA MET A 94 7.25 1.71 -5.75
C MET A 94 7.31 2.01 -4.26
N ASP A 95 6.26 2.62 -3.73
CA ASP A 95 6.04 2.76 -2.29
C ASP A 95 5.45 1.48 -1.68
N VAL A 96 5.54 1.36 -0.35
CA VAL A 96 4.91 0.26 0.40
C VAL A 96 4.08 0.81 1.55
N VAL A 97 2.85 0.33 1.66
CA VAL A 97 1.98 0.53 2.83
C VAL A 97 1.92 -0.77 3.61
N ALA A 98 2.17 -0.70 4.92
CA ALA A 98 1.87 -1.80 5.84
C ALA A 98 0.45 -1.64 6.37
N GLU A 99 -0.41 -2.64 6.14
CA GLU A 99 -1.80 -2.64 6.61
C GLU A 99 -2.00 -3.40 7.91
N GLY A 100 -3.04 -3.02 8.66
CA GLY A 100 -3.36 -3.68 9.92
C GLY A 100 -2.37 -3.36 11.05
N VAL A 101 -1.75 -2.17 11.04
CA VAL A 101 -0.94 -1.70 12.17
C VAL A 101 -1.84 -1.33 13.35
N GLU A 102 -1.81 -2.12 14.41
CA GLU A 102 -2.67 -1.97 15.59
C GLU A 102 -1.89 -1.58 16.86
N THR A 103 -0.59 -1.88 16.94
CA THR A 103 0.24 -1.60 18.11
C THR A 103 1.43 -0.69 17.80
N GLU A 104 1.89 0.09 18.79
CA GLU A 104 3.11 0.88 18.64
C GLU A 104 4.34 -0.02 18.42
N ALA A 105 4.34 -1.23 18.97
CA ALA A 105 5.42 -2.18 18.78
C ALA A 105 5.51 -2.67 17.31
N GLN A 106 4.38 -2.98 16.67
CA GLN A 106 4.30 -3.25 15.23
C GLN A 106 4.82 -2.06 14.42
N LEU A 107 4.38 -0.85 14.74
CA LEU A 107 4.81 0.38 14.06
C LEU A 107 6.33 0.58 14.15
N GLN A 108 6.90 0.45 15.34
CA GLN A 108 8.34 0.62 15.55
C GLN A 108 9.15 -0.48 14.86
N ARG A 109 8.65 -1.72 14.86
CA ARG A 109 9.26 -2.82 14.14
C ARG A 109 9.28 -2.54 12.63
N LEU A 110 8.15 -2.18 12.05
CA LEU A 110 8.04 -1.86 10.62
C LEU A 110 8.91 -0.66 10.21
N LYS A 111 8.99 0.38 11.04
CA LYS A 111 9.92 1.52 10.83
C LYS A 111 11.37 1.06 10.80
N THR A 112 11.76 0.16 11.70
CA THR A 112 13.13 -0.39 11.76
C THR A 112 13.46 -1.20 10.51
N LEU A 113 12.47 -1.90 9.94
CA LEU A 113 12.61 -2.61 8.65
C LEU A 113 12.67 -1.67 7.44
N GLY A 114 12.38 -0.37 7.64
CA GLY A 114 12.44 0.65 6.59
C GLY A 114 11.10 0.96 5.91
N CYS A 115 9.98 0.42 6.41
CA CYS A 115 8.64 0.82 5.96
C CYS A 115 8.33 2.27 6.37
N ARG A 116 7.58 3.00 5.53
CA ARG A 116 7.37 4.45 5.68
C ARG A 116 5.90 4.86 5.71
N ILE A 117 5.01 4.04 5.17
CA ILE A 117 3.58 4.34 5.08
C ILE A 117 2.82 3.23 5.81
N PHE A 118 1.85 3.63 6.63
CA PHE A 118 1.18 2.73 7.56
C PHE A 118 -0.31 2.99 7.54
N GLN A 119 -1.08 1.92 7.67
CA GLN A 119 -2.53 1.96 7.82
C GLN A 119 -2.95 0.95 8.88
N GLY A 120 -3.86 1.34 9.77
CA GLY A 120 -4.42 0.42 10.76
C GLY A 120 -5.05 1.12 11.94
N TYR A 121 -5.61 0.32 12.85
CA TYR A 121 -6.38 0.81 13.98
C TYR A 121 -5.57 1.61 15.01
N LEU A 122 -4.24 1.53 14.96
CA LEU A 122 -3.37 2.41 15.74
C LEU A 122 -3.63 3.90 15.41
N PHE A 123 -3.95 4.22 14.16
CA PHE A 123 -4.17 5.59 13.68
C PHE A 123 -5.65 5.99 13.68
N GLY A 124 -6.54 5.02 13.52
CA GLY A 124 -7.97 5.24 13.51
C GLY A 124 -8.73 4.04 12.94
N ARG A 125 -9.96 3.86 13.39
CA ARG A 125 -10.88 2.88 12.81
C ARG A 125 -11.66 3.52 11.65
N PRO A 126 -12.08 2.73 10.65
CA PRO A 126 -13.08 3.15 9.68
C PRO A 126 -14.27 3.79 10.41
N THR A 127 -14.62 5.00 10.02
CA THR A 127 -15.61 5.82 10.71
C THR A 127 -16.43 6.63 9.71
N ASP A 128 -17.54 7.16 10.19
CA ASP A 128 -18.39 8.03 9.38
C ASP A 128 -17.62 9.30 8.95
N PRO A 129 -17.72 9.74 7.68
CA PRO A 129 -17.04 10.94 7.21
C PRO A 129 -17.33 12.17 8.08
N ALA A 130 -18.55 12.34 8.59
CA ALA A 130 -18.91 13.46 9.46
C ALA A 130 -18.14 13.45 10.79
N ALA A 131 -17.81 12.27 11.31
CA ALA A 131 -17.00 12.10 12.51
C ALA A 131 -15.49 12.34 12.24
N LEU A 132 -15.04 12.12 11.00
CA LEU A 132 -13.64 12.27 10.59
C LEU A 132 -13.26 13.73 10.29
N LEU A 133 -14.17 14.52 9.70
CA LEU A 133 -13.92 15.90 9.24
C LEU A 133 -13.31 16.83 10.31
N PRO A 134 -13.72 16.80 11.60
CA PRO A 134 -13.11 17.63 12.63
C PRO A 134 -11.64 17.30 12.89
N ALA A 135 -11.26 16.02 12.77
CA ALA A 135 -9.90 15.54 13.01
C ALA A 135 -8.94 15.82 11.82
N LEU A 136 -9.46 15.98 10.61
CA LEU A 136 -8.69 16.27 9.39
C LEU A 136 -8.42 17.76 9.15
N ARG A 137 -9.06 18.66 9.90
CA ARG A 137 -8.83 20.10 9.79
C ARG A 137 -7.49 20.47 10.44
N VAL A 138 -6.42 20.43 9.65
CA VAL A 138 -5.16 21.10 10.02
C VAL A 138 -5.41 22.61 9.92
N PRO A 139 -5.15 23.41 10.96
CA PRO A 139 -5.26 24.86 10.85
C PRO A 139 -4.28 25.36 9.79
N VAL A 140 -4.81 25.97 8.74
CA VAL A 140 -4.01 26.67 7.74
C VAL A 140 -3.43 27.90 8.45
N SER A 141 -2.14 27.87 8.74
CA SER A 141 -1.37 29.04 9.21
C SER A 141 -0.88 29.84 8.02
#